data_AF-A0A0F9LS16-F1
#
_entry.id   AF-A0A0F9LS16-F1
#
_cell.length_a   1.000
_cell.length_b   1.000
_cell.length_c   1.000
_cell.angle_alpha   90.00
_cell.angle_beta   90.00
_cell.angle_gamma   90.00
#
_symmetry.space_group_name_H-M   'P 1'
#
loop_
_entity.id
_entity.type
_entity.pdbx_description
1 polymer ?
#
loop_
_entity_poly.entity_id
_entity_poly.type
_entity_poly.pdbx_seq_one_letter_code
_entity_poly.pdbx_strand_id
1 'polypeptide(L)' 'MPDPNVIPCPECGEQLWFYRIYQEELTEGEDILNIEYAEWDHEEVACPNCNHKPKYEWSGEAIVLV' A
#
# COMPACT_ATOMS: atom_id res chain seq x y z
N MET A 1 -14.07 18.34 6.49
CA MET A 1 -12.90 19.11 6.07
C MET A 1 -11.90 18.09 5.56
N PRO A 2 -11.39 18.18 4.32
CA PRO A 2 -10.35 17.24 3.88
C PRO A 2 -9.10 17.44 4.75
N ASP A 3 -8.51 16.36 5.24
CA ASP A 3 -7.28 16.41 6.03
C ASP A 3 -6.16 17.04 5.18
N PRO A 4 -5.46 18.07 5.68
CA PRO A 4 -4.47 18.81 4.89
C PRO A 4 -3.22 18.00 4.51
N ASN A 5 -3.11 16.77 4.99
CA ASN A 5 -1.97 15.87 4.75
C ASN A 5 -2.29 14.71 3.79
N VAL A 6 -3.43 14.76 3.08
CA VAL A 6 -3.78 13.70 2.14
C VAL A 6 -3.04 13.90 0.83
N ILE A 7 -2.35 12.86 0.33
CA ILE A 7 -1.71 12.88 -0.98
C ILE A 7 -2.73 12.42 -2.04
N PRO A 8 -3.16 13.28 -2.98
CA PRO A 8 -4.10 12.90 -4.02
C PRO A 8 -3.41 12.10 -5.13
N CYS A 9 -4.17 11.22 -5.78
CA CYS A 9 -3.75 10.47 -6.95
C CYS A 9 -3.63 11.42 -8.14
N PRO A 10 -2.51 11.37 -8.89
CA PRO A 10 -2.30 12.24 -10.05
C PRO A 10 -3.28 11.97 -11.20
N GLU A 11 -3.87 10.77 -11.27
CA GLU A 11 -4.76 10.37 -12.37
C GLU A 11 -6.23 10.73 -12.11
N CYS A 12 -6.73 10.54 -10.88
CA CYS A 12 -8.16 10.68 -10.57
C CYS A 12 -8.48 11.63 -9.41
N GLY A 13 -7.48 12.17 -8.73
CA GLY A 13 -7.65 13.11 -7.61
C GLY A 13 -8.08 12.47 -6.29
N GLU A 14 -8.41 11.17 -6.26
CA GLU A 14 -8.73 10.44 -5.03
C GLU A 14 -7.50 10.24 -4.15
N GLN A 15 -7.71 10.05 -2.84
CA GLN A 15 -6.63 9.80 -1.89
C GLN A 15 -5.79 8.56 -2.27
N LEU A 16 -4.46 8.69 -2.23
CA LEU A 16 -3.54 7.55 -2.30
C LEU A 16 -3.45 6.82 -0.96
N TRP A 17 -3.25 5.51 -1.02
CA TRP A 17 -3.15 4.62 0.12
C TRP A 17 -1.79 3.95 0.13
N PHE A 18 -1.25 3.76 1.33
CA PHE A 18 -0.04 2.98 1.58
C PHE A 18 -0.43 1.61 2.12
N TYR A 19 -0.06 0.56 1.40
CA TYR A 19 -0.36 -0.82 1.73
C TYR A 19 0.90 -1.50 2.23
N ARG A 20 0.76 -2.23 3.34
CA ARG A 20 1.72 -3.23 3.78
C ARG A 20 1.10 -4.59 3.52
N ILE A 21 1.71 -5.33 2.62
CA ILE A 21 1.17 -6.56 2.05
C ILE A 21 2.05 -7.70 2.53
N TYR A 22 1.37 -8.70 3.07
CA TYR A 22 1.96 -10.00 3.36
C TYR A 22 1.69 -10.92 2.16
N GLN A 23 2.73 -11.60 1.69
CA GLN A 23 2.68 -12.41 0.49
C GLN A 23 3.24 -13.80 0.76
N GLU A 24 2.36 -14.80 0.74
CA GLU A 24 2.72 -16.20 0.81
C GLU A 24 2.29 -16.97 -0.43
N GLU A 25 2.96 -18.10 -0.69
CA GLU A 25 2.53 -19.05 -1.71
C GLU A 25 1.25 -19.75 -1.24
N LEU A 26 0.15 -19.55 -1.98
CA LEU A 26 -1.10 -20.26 -1.67
C LEU A 26 -0.97 -21.73 -2.08
N THR A 27 -0.90 -22.62 -1.09
CA THR A 27 -0.91 -24.07 -1.31
C THR A 27 -2.30 -24.67 -1.03
N GLU A 28 -2.67 -25.71 -1.78
CA GLU A 28 -3.97 -26.36 -1.62
C GLU A 28 -4.06 -27.08 -0.27
N GLY A 29 -5.01 -26.68 0.59
CA GLY A 29 -5.27 -27.31 1.88
C GLY A 29 -4.65 -26.58 3.09
N GLU A 30 -3.95 -25.47 2.89
CA GLU A 30 -3.48 -24.63 4.00
C GLU A 30 -4.53 -23.65 4.51
N ASP A 31 -4.53 -23.45 5.83
CA ASP A 31 -5.41 -22.52 6.52
C ASP A 31 -4.79 -21.12 6.51
N ILE A 32 -5.26 -20.30 5.58
CA ILE A 32 -4.82 -18.91 5.35
C ILE A 32 -5.02 -17.99 6.58
N LEU A 33 -5.68 -18.45 7.63
CA LEU A 33 -5.87 -17.69 8.87
C LEU A 33 -4.77 -17.95 9.91
N ASN A 34 -3.87 -18.91 9.68
CA ASN A 34 -2.80 -19.26 10.61
C ASN A 34 -1.51 -18.46 10.34
N ILE A 35 -1.66 -17.17 10.07
CA ILE A 35 -0.55 -16.25 9.81
C ILE A 35 -0.02 -15.77 11.16
N GLU A 36 0.97 -16.46 11.72
CA GLU A 36 1.68 -16.01 12.92
C GLU A 36 2.49 -14.75 12.58
N TYR A 37 1.99 -13.56 12.94
CA TYR A 37 2.73 -12.27 13.03
C TYR A 37 3.99 -12.18 12.15
N ALA A 38 3.81 -12.31 10.84
CA ALA A 38 4.92 -12.28 9.91
C ALA A 38 5.29 -10.84 9.54
N GLU A 39 6.59 -10.62 9.30
CA GLU A 39 7.11 -9.36 8.80
C GLU A 39 6.53 -9.10 7.39
N TRP A 40 6.18 -7.85 7.08
CA TRP A 40 5.54 -7.51 5.81
C TRP A 40 6.49 -7.77 4.63
N ASP A 41 6.07 -8.57 3.65
CA ASP A 41 6.91 -8.91 2.48
C ASP A 41 7.03 -7.75 1.49
N HIS A 42 5.99 -6.92 1.38
CA HIS A 42 5.92 -5.87 0.39
C HIS A 42 5.23 -4.61 0.90
N GLU A 43 5.74 -3.46 0.48
CA GLU A 43 5.11 -2.17 0.70
C GLU A 43 4.78 -1.56 -0.66
N GLU A 44 3.60 -0.96 -0.81
CA GLU A 44 3.26 -0.21 -2.02
C GLU A 44 2.34 0.99 -1.77
N VAL A 45 2.44 2.02 -2.61
CA VAL A 45 1.46 3.11 -2.69
C VAL A 45 0.55 2.87 -3.90
N ALA A 46 -0.76 2.88 -3.69
CA ALA A 46 -1.72 2.74 -4.78
C ALA A 46 -2.98 3.58 -4.56
N CYS A 47 -3.63 3.97 -5.66
CA CYS A 47 -4.96 4.57 -5.62
C CYS A 47 -6.03 3.47 -5.62
N PRO A 48 -6.94 3.42 -4.62
CA PRO A 48 -7.98 2.40 -4.54
C PRO A 48 -9.07 2.56 -5.61
N ASN A 49 -9.16 3.73 -6.24
CA ASN A 49 -10.19 4.03 -7.23
C ASN A 49 -9.74 3.64 -8.66
N CYS A 50 -8.57 4.10 -9.09
CA CYS A 50 -8.07 3.87 -10.45
C CYS A 50 -6.92 2.86 -10.54
N ASN A 51 -6.50 2.25 -9.42
CA ASN A 51 -5.37 1.33 -9.33
C ASN A 51 -4.03 1.90 -9.84
N HIS A 52 -3.90 3.22 -9.94
CA HIS A 52 -2.63 3.85 -10.26
C HIS A 52 -1.63 3.63 -9.13
N LYS A 53 -0.45 3.12 -9.47
CA LYS A 53 0.66 2.82 -8.55
C LYS A 53 1.81 3.81 -8.80
N PRO A 54 1.81 4.99 -8.15
CA PRO A 54 2.88 5.95 -8.34
C PRO A 54 4.19 5.42 -7.77
N LYS A 55 5.31 5.84 -8.35
CA LYS A 55 6.61 5.59 -7.75
C LYS A 55 6.74 6.43 -6.48
N TYR A 56 7.37 5.87 -5.46
CA TYR A 56 7.62 6.57 -4.21
C TYR A 56 8.97 6.16 -3.64
N GLU A 57 9.50 7.02 -2.78
CA GLU A 57 10.70 6.79 -1.99
C GLU A 57 10.49 7.20 -0.54
N TRP A 58 11.31 6.63 0.34
CA TRP A 58 11.35 7.02 1.75
C TRP A 58 12.31 8.20 1.93
N SER A 59 11.80 9.31 2.47
CA SER A 59 12.59 10.47 2.89
C SER A 59 12.52 10.61 4.40
N GLY A 60 13.46 9.95 5.10
CA GLY A 60 13.39 9.80 6.56
C GLY A 60 12.19 8.94 6.96
N GLU A 61 11.29 9.49 7.77
CA GLU A 61 10.05 8.82 8.22
C GLU A 61 8.84 9.13 7.30
N ALA A 62 9.05 9.83 6.19
CA ALA A 62 7.98 10.26 5.27
C ALA A 62 8.08 9.57 3.90
N ILE A 63 6.94 9.38 3.24
CA ILE A 63 6.84 8.91 1.86
C ILE A 63 6.76 10.11 0.92
N VAL A 64 7.56 10.09 -0.15
CA VAL A 64 7.56 11.11 -1.20
C VAL A 64 7.32 10.45 -2.55
N LEU A 65 6.42 11.00 -3.36
CA LEU A 65 6.18 10.51 -4.73
C LEU A 65 7.29 11.00 -5.68
N VAL A 66 7.75 10.14 -6.59
CA VAL A 66 8.89 10.38 -7.52
C VAL A 66 8.45 10.43 -8.97
#